data_AF-A0A3M8B7T5-F1
#
_entry.id   AF-A0A3M8B7T5-F1
#
_cell.length_a   1.000
_cell.length_b   1.000
_cell.length_c   1.000
_cell.angle_alpha   90.00
_cell.angle_beta   90.00
_cell.angle_gamma   90.00
#
_symmetry.space_group_name_H-M   'P 1'
#
loop_
_entity.id
_entity.type
_entity.pdbx_description
1 polymer ?
#
loop_
_entity_poly.entity_id
_entity_poly.type
_entity_poly.pdbx_seq_one_letter_code
_entity_poly.pdbx_strand_id
1 'polypeptide(L)'
;MKTWKEFNVTFEISAKELGQLLVARFADWVGTPSEKLLEDGEHVIDHLTDDGYHDRDALKNIPVERWAMAWEYFDKETGRER
;
A
#
# COMPACT_ATOMS: atom_id res chain seq x y z
N MET A 1 24.69 -8.23 31.40
CA MET A 1 23.35 -8.52 30.87
C MET A 1 22.86 -7.29 30.11
N LYS A 2 22.81 -7.35 28.77
CA LYS A 2 22.19 -6.28 27.97
C LYS A 2 20.71 -6.60 27.87
N THR A 3 19.87 -5.72 28.41
CA THR A 3 18.43 -5.77 28.23
C THR A 3 18.14 -5.56 26.75
N TRP A 4 17.65 -6.60 26.10
CA TRP A 4 17.09 -6.50 24.76
C TRP A 4 15.79 -5.73 24.92
N LYS A 5 15.85 -4.39 24.81
CA LYS A 5 14.65 -3.58 24.63
C LYS A 5 13.97 -4.16 23.40
N GLU A 6 12.77 -4.65 23.61
CA GLU A 6 11.82 -5.05 22.59
C GLU A 6 11.81 -3.95 21.53
N PHE A 7 12.47 -4.22 20.41
CA PHE A 7 12.33 -3.45 19.20
C PHE A 7 10.93 -3.79 18.69
N ASN A 8 9.95 -3.07 19.23
CA ASN A 8 8.62 -2.97 18.65
C ASN A 8 8.80 -2.14 17.37
N VAL A 9 9.49 -2.71 16.38
CA VAL A 9 9.52 -2.19 15.01
C VAL A 9 8.14 -2.53 14.48
N THR A 10 7.15 -1.69 14.82
CA THR A 10 5.99 -1.52 13.97
C THR A 10 6.59 -1.17 12.61
N PHE A 11 6.55 -2.13 11.69
CA PHE A 11 7.01 -1.96 10.33
C PHE A 11 6.02 -0.96 9.69
N GLU A 12 6.22 0.33 9.95
CA GLU A 12 5.44 1.38 9.33
C GLU A 12 5.89 1.47 7.88
N ILE A 13 5.16 0.79 7.00
CA ILE A 13 5.35 0.93 5.56
C ILE A 13 5.18 2.42 5.20
N SER A 14 6.18 2.98 4.50
CA SER A 14 6.10 4.36 4.03
C SER A 14 5.11 4.49 2.85
N ALA A 15 4.63 5.71 2.58
CA ALA A 15 3.78 5.98 1.42
C ALA A 15 4.45 5.55 0.10
N LYS A 16 5.78 5.71 0.00
CA LYS A 16 6.54 5.31 -1.18
C LYS A 16 6.59 3.80 -1.34
N GLU A 17 6.89 3.06 -0.28
CA GLU A 17 6.90 1.59 -0.33
C GLU A 17 5.50 1.05 -0.65
N LEU A 18 4.46 1.62 -0.05
CA LEU A 18 3.09 1.27 -0.37
C LEU A 18 2.77 1.58 -1.84
N GLY A 19 3.17 2.74 -2.35
CA GLY A 19 3.02 3.10 -3.77
C GLY A 19 3.74 2.14 -4.71
N GLN A 20 4.95 1.69 -4.37
CA GLN A 20 5.68 0.68 -5.15
C GLN A 20 4.96 -0.67 -5.16
N LEU A 21 4.36 -1.08 -4.04
CA LEU A 21 3.52 -2.29 -4.00
C LEU A 21 2.29 -2.15 -4.88
N LEU A 22 1.63 -1.00 -4.83
CA LEU A 22 0.49 -0.70 -5.70
C LEU A 22 0.88 -0.79 -7.17
N VAL A 23 2.03 -0.24 -7.56
CA VAL A 23 2.55 -0.33 -8.94
C VAL A 23 2.80 -1.79 -9.30
N ALA A 24 3.52 -2.53 -8.45
CA ALA A 24 3.85 -3.93 -8.72
C ALA A 24 2.59 -4.82 -8.87
N ARG A 25 1.52 -4.53 -8.12
CA ARG A 25 0.31 -5.35 -8.13
C ARG A 25 -0.74 -4.91 -9.14
N PHE A 26 -0.82 -3.61 -9.43
CA PHE A 26 -1.95 -3.02 -10.15
C PHE A 26 -1.56 -2.23 -11.40
N ALA A 27 -0.26 -1.98 -11.68
CA ALA A 27 0.14 -1.22 -12.88
C ALA A 27 -0.33 -1.91 -14.17
N ASP A 28 -0.27 -3.24 -14.22
CA ASP A 28 -0.74 -4.06 -15.35
C ASP A 28 -2.27 -4.19 -15.40
N TRP A 29 -3.02 -3.75 -14.38
CA TRP A 29 -4.47 -3.79 -14.41
C TRP A 29 -5.01 -2.68 -15.33
N VAL A 30 -5.32 -3.07 -16.57
CA VAL A 30 -5.90 -2.19 -17.60
C VAL A 30 -7.32 -1.77 -17.21
N GLY A 31 -7.57 -0.46 -17.16
CA GLY A 31 -8.92 0.12 -17.08
C GLY A 31 -9.44 0.49 -15.68
N THR A 32 -8.69 0.23 -14.62
CA THR A 32 -9.09 0.57 -13.24
C THR A 32 -8.35 1.82 -12.74
N PRO A 33 -9.00 2.98 -12.56
CA PRO A 33 -8.37 4.18 -12.01
C PRO A 33 -8.01 4.01 -10.52
N SER A 34 -6.96 4.70 -10.08
CA SER A 34 -6.54 4.79 -8.67
C SER A 34 -7.66 5.27 -7.75
N GLU A 35 -8.47 6.24 -8.19
CA GLU A 35 -9.63 6.74 -7.44
C GLU A 35 -10.65 5.64 -7.15
N LYS A 36 -10.93 4.73 -8.10
CA LYS A 36 -11.84 3.60 -7.86
C LYS A 36 -11.24 2.58 -6.89
N LEU A 37 -9.93 2.40 -6.91
CA LEU A 37 -9.24 1.51 -5.97
C LEU A 37 -9.22 2.13 -4.56
N LEU A 38 -9.11 3.45 -4.45
CA LEU A 38 -9.26 4.20 -3.20
C LEU A 38 -10.64 4.02 -2.57
N GLU A 39 -11.70 4.13 -3.38
CA GLU A 39 -13.08 3.89 -2.93
C GLU A 39 -13.30 2.44 -2.47
N ASP A 40 -12.57 1.49 -3.07
CA ASP A 40 -12.69 0.05 -2.82
C ASP A 40 -11.52 -0.51 -1.97
N GLY A 41 -11.08 0.26 -0.98
CA GLY A 41 -9.87 -0.02 -0.20
C GLY A 41 -9.79 -1.41 0.44
N GLU A 42 -10.91 -2.10 0.71
CA GLU A 42 -10.88 -3.50 1.19
C GLU A 42 -10.43 -4.48 0.09
N HIS A 43 -10.89 -4.34 -1.15
CA HIS A 43 -10.44 -5.21 -2.25
C HIS A 43 -8.96 -4.97 -2.58
N VAL A 44 -8.48 -3.72 -2.44
CA VAL A 44 -7.05 -3.41 -2.59
C VAL A 44 -6.22 -4.18 -1.57
N ILE A 45 -6.62 -4.14 -0.30
CA ILE A 45 -5.92 -4.87 0.77
C ILE A 45 -5.97 -6.37 0.51
N ASP A 46 -7.11 -6.93 0.10
CA ASP A 46 -7.21 -8.36 -0.24
C ASP A 46 -6.24 -8.72 -1.37
N HIS A 47 -6.19 -7.95 -2.46
CA HIS A 47 -5.26 -8.18 -3.56
C HIS A 47 -3.78 -8.04 -3.16
N LEU A 48 -3.45 -7.14 -2.24
CA LEU A 48 -2.09 -6.98 -1.70
C LEU A 48 -1.68 -8.13 -0.76
N THR A 49 -2.65 -8.84 -0.18
CA THR A 49 -2.43 -9.92 0.80
C THR A 49 -2.61 -11.33 0.22
N ASP A 50 -3.15 -11.45 -1.00
CA ASP A 50 -3.43 -12.70 -1.71
C ASP A 50 -2.22 -13.65 -1.79
N ASP A 51 -1.01 -13.12 -2.00
CA ASP A 51 0.22 -13.90 -2.06
C ASP A 51 0.87 -14.14 -0.67
N GLY A 52 0.21 -13.75 0.43
CA GLY A 52 0.71 -13.88 1.80
C GLY A 52 1.91 -12.97 2.14
N TYR A 53 2.27 -12.05 1.24
CA TYR A 53 3.45 -11.19 1.36
C TYR A 53 3.29 -10.03 2.35
N HIS A 54 2.04 -9.67 2.67
CA HIS A 54 1.73 -8.55 3.54
C HIS A 54 0.75 -8.95 4.64
N ASP A 55 0.96 -8.38 5.82
CA ASP A 55 0.05 -8.50 6.94
C ASP A 55 -1.17 -7.59 6.71
N ARG A 56 -2.36 -8.20 6.64
CA ARG A 56 -3.63 -7.50 6.41
C ARG A 56 -3.91 -6.48 7.50
N ASP A 57 -3.64 -6.81 8.77
CA ASP A 57 -3.86 -5.91 9.89
C ASP A 57 -2.90 -4.72 9.81
N ALA A 58 -1.65 -4.94 9.38
CA ALA A 58 -0.72 -3.85 9.16
C ALA A 58 -1.22 -2.88 8.08
N LEU A 59 -1.74 -3.39 6.95
CA LEU A 59 -2.29 -2.57 5.87
C LEU A 59 -3.56 -1.79 6.30
N LYS A 60 -4.44 -2.42 7.10
CA LYS A 60 -5.65 -1.77 7.64
C LYS A 60 -5.36 -0.64 8.61
N ASN A 61 -4.22 -0.70 9.31
CA ASN A 61 -3.79 0.32 10.26
C ASN A 61 -3.05 1.50 9.59
N ILE A 62 -2.84 1.47 8.28
CA ILE A 62 -2.23 2.58 7.55
C ILE A 62 -3.22 3.76 7.50
N PRO A 63 -2.80 4.99 7.87
CA PRO A 63 -3.64 6.16 7.78
C PRO A 63 -4.12 6.43 6.34
N VAL A 64 -5.35 6.91 6.18
CA VAL A 64 -5.93 7.30 4.88
C VAL A 64 -5.03 8.27 4.10
N GLU A 65 -4.40 9.23 4.77
CA GLU A 65 -3.48 10.18 4.14
C GLU A 65 -2.28 9.48 3.49
N ARG A 66 -1.78 8.42 4.13
CA ARG A 66 -0.67 7.62 3.62
C ARG A 66 -1.08 6.77 2.42
N TRP A 67 -2.32 6.25 2.42
CA TRP A 67 -2.91 5.64 1.24
C TRP A 67 -3.01 6.64 0.09
N ALA A 68 -3.54 7.84 0.33
CA ALA A 68 -3.65 8.89 -0.69
C ALA A 68 -2.30 9.20 -1.34
N MET A 69 -1.25 9.40 -0.53
CA MET A 69 0.11 9.63 -1.04
C MET A 69 0.67 8.44 -1.83
N ALA A 70 0.34 7.21 -1.44
CA ALA A 70 0.75 6.01 -2.16
C ALA A 70 0.04 5.90 -3.53
N TRP A 71 -1.21 6.32 -3.62
CA TRP A 71 -1.94 6.40 -4.88
C TRP A 71 -1.44 7.51 -5.80
N GLU A 72 -1.07 8.67 -5.25
CA GLU A 72 -0.38 9.73 -6.02
C GLU A 72 0.94 9.20 -6.62
N TYR A 73 1.70 8.44 -5.82
CA TYR A 73 2.91 7.78 -6.32
C TYR A 73 2.59 6.79 -7.44
N PHE A 74 1.57 5.95 -7.25
CA PHE A 74 1.12 4.98 -8.26
C PHE A 74 0.71 5.65 -9.58
N ASP A 75 -0.06 6.74 -9.53
CA ASP A 75 -0.52 7.44 -10.73
C ASP A 75 0.63 8.09 -11.49
N LYS A 76 1.59 8.67 -10.76
CA LYS A 76 2.81 9.22 -11.34
C LYS A 76 3.64 8.17 -12.06
N GLU A 77 3.88 7.02 -11.42
CA GLU A 77 4.70 5.95 -12.01
C GLU A 77 4.02 5.25 -13.19
N THR A 78 2.69 5.16 -13.17
CA THR A 78 1.91 4.51 -14.24
C THR A 78 1.53 5.48 -15.37
N GLY A 79 1.88 6.76 -15.27
CA GLY A 79 1.51 7.79 -16.26
C GLY A 79 0.00 8.04 -16.31
N ARG A 80 -0.70 7.81 -15.19
CA ARG A 80 -2.14 8.05 -15.02
C ARG A 80 -2.45 9.44 -14.47
N GLU A 81 -1.42 10.27 -14.21
CA GLU A 81 -1.58 11.73 -14.08
C GLU A 81 -2.34 12.25 -15.31
N ARG A 82 -3.63 12.56 -15.14
CA ARG A 82 -4.44 13.26 -16.13
C ARG A 82 -4.35 14.76 -15.94
#